data_AF-A0A7W0DVC3-F1
#
_entry.id   AF-A0A7W0DVC3-F1
#
_cell.length_a   1.000
_cell.length_b   1.000
_cell.length_c   1.000
_cell.angle_alpha   90.00
_cell.angle_beta   90.00
_cell.angle_gamma   90.00
#
_symmetry.space_group_name_H-M   'P 1'
#
loop_
_entity.id
_entity.type
_entity.pdbx_description
1 polymer ?
#
loop_
_entity_poly.entity_id
_entity_poly.type
_entity_poly.pdbx_seq_one_letter_code
_entity_poly.pdbx_strand_id
1 'polypeptide(L)' 'MTNLAIAANGLRKSYGDKVVLDGIDLAVPAGTVFSLLGPNGAGKTTAVKI' A
#
# COMPACT_ATOMS: atom_id res chain seq x y z
N MET A 1 -22.05 6.10 -5.45
CA MET A 1 -20.85 6.42 -4.66
C MET A 1 -20.11 5.13 -4.40
N THR A 2 -18.86 5.02 -4.84
CA THR A 2 -18.04 3.82 -4.60
C THR A 2 -17.54 3.86 -3.16
N ASN A 3 -18.02 2.95 -2.32
CA ASN A 3 -17.53 2.84 -0.95
C ASN A 3 -16.13 2.22 -0.95
N LEU A 4 -15.14 2.87 -0.35
CA LEU A 4 -13.79 2.30 -0.20
C LEU A 4 -13.73 1.43 1.06
N ALA A 5 -13.18 0.22 0.92
CA ALA A 5 -12.86 -0.64 2.06
C ALA A 5 -11.46 -0.37 2.64
N ILE A 6 -10.52 0.04 1.79
CA ILE A 6 -9.17 0.44 2.20
C ILE A 6 -8.85 1.78 1.54
N ALA A 7 -8.37 2.74 2.32
CA ALA A 7 -7.87 4.02 1.83
C ALA A 7 -6.60 4.41 2.60
N ALA A 8 -5.54 4.75 1.88
CA ALA A 8 -4.32 5.34 2.42
C ALA A 8 -3.86 6.47 1.49
N ASN A 9 -3.45 7.60 2.06
CA ASN A 9 -2.95 8.75 1.32
C ASN A 9 -1.54 9.09 1.82
N GLY A 10 -0.57 9.22 0.92
CA GLY A 10 0.81 9.55 1.24
C GLY A 10 1.49 8.52 2.16
N LEU A 11 1.17 7.23 2.02
CA LEU A 11 1.69 6.17 2.87
C LEU A 11 3.21 6.06 2.75
N ARG A 12 3.90 6.30 3.87
CA ARG A 12 5.36 6.24 3.98
C ARG A 12 5.78 5.23 5.03
N LYS A 13 6.87 4.51 4.76
CA LYS A 13 7.49 3.60 5.72
C LYS A 13 8.97 3.48 5.47
N SER A 14 9.75 3.64 6.53
CA SER A 14 11.18 3.35 6.56
C SER A 14 11.50 2.29 7.62
N TYR A 15 12.58 1.55 7.39
CA TYR A 15 13.23 0.70 8.39
C TYR A 15 14.67 1.19 8.54
N GLY A 16 14.96 1.87 9.65
CA GLY A 16 16.18 2.67 9.77
C GLY A 16 16.22 3.72 8.65
N ASP A 17 17.38 3.85 8.01
CA ASP A 17 17.61 4.81 6.92
C ASP A 17 17.02 4.37 5.57
N LYS A 18 16.51 3.14 5.48
CA LYS A 18 15.95 2.62 4.24
C LYS A 18 14.47 2.98 4.13
N VAL A 19 14.15 3.87 3.21
CA VAL A 19 12.78 4.13 2.75
C VAL A 19 12.28 2.93 1.95
N VAL A 20 11.15 2.35 2.35
CA VAL A 20 10.50 1.20 1.68
C VAL A 20 9.22 1.61 0.97
N LEU A 21 8.44 2.51 1.56
CA LEU A 21 7.31 3.16 0.91
C LEU A 21 7.52 4.66 0.95
N ASP A 22 7.36 5.34 -0.19
CA ASP A 22 7.58 6.78 -0.30
C ASP A 22 6.34 7.50 -0.83
N GLY A 23 5.34 7.68 0.03
CA GLY A 23 4.20 8.55 -0.24
C GLY A 23 3.21 7.96 -1.24
N ILE A 24 2.93 6.66 -1.13
CA ILE A 24 1.99 6.00 -2.05
C ILE A 24 0.53 6.20 -1.61
N ASP A 25 -0.36 6.30 -2.60
CA ASP A 25 -1.80 6.32 -2.36
C ASP A 25 -2.40 4.94 -2.69
N LEU A 26 -3.35 4.49 -1.87
CA LEU A 26 -4.07 3.24 -2.06
C LEU A 26 -5.57 3.47 -1.87
N ALA A 27 -6.37 3.05 -2.85
CA ALA A 27 -7.82 3.07 -2.77
C ALA A 27 -8.36 1.72 -3.26
N VAL A 28 -8.95 0.95 -2.35
CA VAL A 28 -9.54 -0.36 -2.65
C VAL A 28 -11.05 -0.30 -2.42
N PRO A 29 -11.87 -0.44 -3.48
CA PRO A 29 -13.33 -0.48 -3.34
C PRO A 29 -13.80 -1.68 -2.52
N ALA A 30 -14.87 -1.51 -1.76
CA ALA A 30 -15.51 -2.60 -1.04
C ALA A 30 -16.03 -3.69 -2.01
N GLY A 31 -15.91 -4.96 -1.59
CA GLY A 31 -16.35 -6.11 -2.38
C GLY A 31 -15.41 -6.51 -3.52
N THR A 32 -14.17 -6.01 -3.53
CA THR A 32 -13.18 -6.35 -4.56
C THR A 32 -12.07 -7.25 -4.04
N VAL A 33 -11.49 -8.05 -4.94
CA VAL A 33 -10.20 -8.71 -4.71
C VAL A 33 -9.13 -7.81 -5.33
N PHE A 34 -8.21 -7.33 -4.49
CA PHE A 34 -7.12 -6.45 -4.91
C PHE A 34 -5.78 -7.14 -4.74
N SER A 35 -4.88 -7.01 -5.72
CA SER A 35 -3.55 -7.62 -5.70
C SER A 35 -2.47 -6.56 -5.86
N LEU A 36 -1.42 -6.67 -5.05
CA LEU A 36 -0.20 -5.87 -5.19
C LEU A 36 0.84 -6.71 -5.94
N LEU A 37 1.26 -6.23 -7.11
CA LEU A 37 2.25 -6.86 -7.97
C LEU A 37 3.53 -6.03 -8.06
N GLY A 38 4.66 -6.70 -8.28
CA GLY A 38 5.96 -6.06 -8.41
C GLY A 38 7.12 -6.98 -8.02
N PRO A 39 8.37 -6.60 -8.32
CA PRO A 39 9.55 -7.41 -8.02
C PRO A 39 9.78 -7.60 -6.52
N ASN A 40 10.69 -8.53 -6.16
CA ASN A 40 11.11 -8.71 -4.78
C ASN A 40 11.73 -7.42 -4.24
N GLY A 41 11.40 -7.07 -2.99
CA GLY A 41 11.87 -5.84 -2.36
C GLY A 41 11.06 -4.57 -2.69
N ALA A 42 10.06 -4.63 -3.58
CA ALA A 42 9.24 -3.46 -3.95
C ALA A 42 8.28 -2.93 -2.85
N GLY A 43 8.40 -3.38 -1.60
CA GLY A 43 7.56 -2.89 -0.50
C GLY A 43 6.16 -3.50 -0.39
N LYS A 44 5.78 -4.48 -1.23
CA LYS A 44 4.44 -5.12 -1.21
C LYS A 44 4.02 -5.63 0.17
N THR A 45 4.85 -6.48 0.78
CA THR A 45 4.59 -7.03 2.13
C THR A 45 4.55 -5.94 3.18
N THR A 46 5.33 -4.88 3.00
CA THR A 46 5.32 -3.72 3.89
C THR A 46 4.01 -2.96 3.78
N ALA A 47 3.49 -2.74 2.58
CA ALA A 47 2.20 -2.07 2.36
C ALA A 47 1.01 -2.87 2.94
N VAL A 48 1.05 -4.21 2.93
CA VAL A 48 -0.02 -5.06 3.47
C VAL A 48 0.04 -5.19 5.00
N LYS A 49 1.19 -4.95 5.63
CA LYS A 49 1.40 -5.16 7.08
C LYS A 49 1.30 -3.90 7.93
N ILE A 50 1.05 -2.75 7.32
CA ILE A 50 0.77 -1.50 8.05
C ILE A 50 -0.67 -1.56 8.55
#